data_AF-A0A9E3U4T1-F1
#
_entry.id   AF-A0A9E3U4T1-F1
#
_cell.length_a   1.000
_cell.length_b   1.000
_cell.length_c   1.000
_cell.angle_alpha   90.00
_cell.angle_beta   90.00
_cell.angle_gamma   90.00
#
_symmetry.space_group_name_H-M   'P 1'
#
loop_
_entity.id
_entity.type
_entity.pdbx_description
1 polymer ?
#
loop_
_entity_poly.entity_id
_entity_poly.type
_entity_poly.pdbx_seq_one_letter_code
_entity_poly.pdbx_strand_id
1 'polypeptide(L)' 'KWTKKKYAWYTGYPRQRTETAAARRDRHPDRIIRDAVRRMLPKNSLASKQLDKLKIYATGEHPHQSQQPQPLEV' A
#
# COMPACT_ATOMS: atom_id res chain seq x y z
N LYS A 1 17.03 -3.35 -5.66
CA LYS A 1 15.56 -3.29 -5.85
C LYS A 1 14.99 -1.90 -5.60
N TRP A 2 15.27 -1.30 -4.45
CA TRP A 2 14.71 -0.02 -3.99
C TRP A 2 15.00 1.18 -4.88
N THR A 3 16.19 1.26 -5.46
CA THR A 3 16.58 2.34 -6.39
C THR A 3 16.14 2.08 -7.83
N LYS A 4 16.01 0.80 -8.21
CA LYS A 4 15.68 0.39 -9.59
C LYS A 4 14.18 0.38 -9.87
N LYS A 5 13.35 0.04 -8.87
CA LYS A 5 11.89 0.00 -9.01
C LYS A 5 11.33 1.42 -8.99
N LYS A 6 10.58 1.77 -10.03
CA LYS A 6 9.87 3.06 -10.15
C LYS A 6 8.37 2.83 -10.09
N TYR A 7 7.68 3.67 -9.34
CA TYR A 7 6.23 3.81 -9.34
C TYR A 7 5.88 5.01 -10.21
N ALA A 8 4.92 4.83 -11.12
CA ALA A 8 4.49 5.87 -12.04
C ALA A 8 2.98 6.06 -11.96
N TRP A 9 2.52 7.31 -12.05
CA TRP A 9 1.10 7.64 -12.12
C TRP A 9 0.88 8.87 -13.00
N TYR A 10 -0.34 8.97 -13.52
CA TYR A 10 -0.77 10.08 -14.35
C TYR A 10 -1.65 11.02 -13.53
N THR A 11 -1.40 12.32 -13.66
CA THR A 11 -2.13 13.36 -12.91
C THR A 11 -3.24 14.04 -13.71
N GLY A 12 -3.46 13.65 -14.97
CA GLY A 12 -4.42 14.33 -15.87
C GLY A 12 -3.79 15.46 -16.72
N TYR A 13 -2.55 15.85 -16.41
CA TYR A 13 -1.81 16.91 -17.10
C TYR A 13 -0.64 16.34 -17.91
N PRO A 14 -0.11 17.08 -18.90
CA PRO A 14 1.08 16.66 -19.63
C PRO A 14 2.25 16.36 -18.68
N ARG A 15 2.97 15.27 -18.97
CA ARG A 15 4.03 14.63 -18.18
C ARG A 15 3.54 13.64 -17.11
N GLN A 16 4.16 12.47 -17.11
CA GLN A 16 3.95 11.44 -16.10
C GLN A 16 4.78 11.75 -14.84
N ARG A 17 4.20 11.53 -13.66
CA ARG A 17 4.96 11.56 -12.41
C ARG A 17 5.54 10.19 -12.11
N THR A 18 6.81 10.16 -11.72
CA THR A 18 7.51 8.94 -11.35
C THR A 18 8.25 9.13 -10.03
N GLU A 19 8.32 8.07 -9.23
CA GLU A 19 8.95 8.05 -7.91
C GLU A 19 9.67 6.71 -7.73
N THR A 20 10.86 6.72 -7.12
CA THR A 20 11.58 5.47 -6.80
C THR A 20 10.95 4.77 -5.60
N ALA A 21 11.12 3.46 -5.50
CA ALA A 21 10.62 2.71 -4.36
C ALA A 21 11.28 3.13 -3.03
N ALA A 22 12.52 3.61 -3.07
CA ALA A 22 13.19 4.21 -1.92
C ALA A 22 12.48 5.49 -1.45
N ALA A 23 12.30 6.47 -2.33
CA ALA A 23 11.64 7.73 -1.99
C ALA A 23 10.21 7.52 -1.47
N ARG A 24 9.47 6.59 -2.09
CA ARG A 24 8.12 6.24 -1.62
C ARG A 24 8.12 5.61 -0.24
N ARG A 25 9.13 4.78 0.09
CA ARG A 25 9.26 4.14 1.40
C ARG A 25 9.43 5.17 2.50
N ASP A 26 10.24 6.19 2.24
CA ASP A 26 10.54 7.21 3.24
C ASP A 26 9.35 8.16 3.43
N ARG A 27 8.58 8.44 2.37
CA ARG A 27 7.42 9.33 2.44
C ARG A 27 6.15 8.64 2.95
N HIS A 28 5.83 7.48 2.39
CA HIS A 28 4.59 6.73 2.63
C HIS A 28 4.85 5.22 2.50
N PRO A 29 5.47 4.60 3.53
CA PRO A 29 5.82 3.18 3.49
C PRO A 29 4.60 2.25 3.36
N ASP A 30 3.44 2.68 3.87
CA ASP A 30 2.16 1.97 3.79
C ASP A 30 1.71 1.69 2.35
N ARG A 31 1.97 2.65 1.44
CA ARG A 31 1.51 2.58 0.06
C ARG A 31 2.17 1.46 -0.73
N ILE A 32 3.41 1.10 -0.39
CA ILE A 32 4.15 0.05 -1.12
C ILE A 32 3.43 -1.29 -0.99
N ILE A 33 3.01 -1.63 0.23
CA ILE A 33 2.30 -2.88 0.53
C ILE A 33 0.86 -2.80 0.03
N ARG A 34 0.16 -1.70 0.29
CA ARG A 34 -1.22 -1.49 -0.17
C ARG A 34 -1.34 -1.64 -1.69
N ASP A 35 -0.42 -1.04 -2.44
CA ASP A 35 -0.37 -1.10 -3.89
C ASP A 35 0.00 -2.49 -4.42
N ALA A 36 0.71 -3.30 -3.64
CA ALA A 36 1.02 -4.69 -3.99
C ALA A 36 -0.22 -5.57 -3.83
N VAL A 37 -0.87 -5.52 -2.66
CA VAL A 37 -2.09 -6.28 -2.37
C VAL A 37 -3.21 -5.89 -3.32
N ARG A 38 -3.40 -4.60 -3.59
CA ARG A 38 -4.38 -4.11 -4.57
C ARG A 38 -4.20 -4.72 -5.96
N ARG A 39 -2.95 -4.95 -6.39
CA ARG A 39 -2.66 -5.56 -7.70
C ARG A 39 -2.88 -7.07 -7.73
N MET A 40 -2.91 -7.73 -6.57
CA MET A 40 -3.19 -9.16 -6.44
C MET A 40 -4.69 -9.47 -6.34
N LEU A 41 -5.53 -8.47 -6.10
CA LEU A 41 -6.99 -8.63 -6.02
C LEU A 41 -7.67 -8.49 -7.38
N PRO A 42 -8.83 -9.15 -7.60
CA PRO A 42 -9.61 -9.02 -8.82
C PRO A 42 -10.16 -7.59 -8.95
N LYS A 43 -10.12 -6.98 -10.15
CA LYS A 43 -10.56 -5.58 -10.33
C LYS A 43 -12.08 -5.46 -10.38
N ASN A 44 -12.73 -5.52 -9.22
CA ASN A 44 -14.18 -5.36 -9.07
C ASN A 44 -14.54 -4.49 -7.85
N SER A 45 -15.83 -4.21 -7.67
CA SER A 45 -16.33 -3.43 -6.52
C SER A 45 -16.05 -4.12 -5.17
N LEU A 46 -16.01 -5.45 -5.14
CA LEU A 46 -15.69 -6.22 -3.95
C LEU A 46 -14.23 -6.03 -3.52
N ALA A 47 -13.28 -5.97 -4.45
CA ALA A 47 -11.88 -5.76 -4.12
C ALA A 47 -11.61 -4.41 -3.48
N SER A 48 -12.33 -3.35 -3.88
CA SER A 48 -12.27 -2.06 -3.18
C SER A 48 -12.70 -2.22 -1.72
N LYS A 49 -13.82 -2.91 -1.48
CA LYS A 49 -14.30 -3.18 -0.11
C LYS A 49 -13.34 -4.06 0.70
N GLN A 50 -12.67 -5.02 0.05
CA GLN A 50 -11.65 -5.85 0.70
C GLN A 50 -10.40 -5.03 1.04
N LEU A 51 -9.97 -4.13 0.17
CA LEU A 51 -8.84 -3.23 0.44
C LEU A 51 -9.11 -2.28 1.60
N ASP A 52 -10.36 -1.84 1.80
CA ASP A 52 -10.72 -0.97 2.92
C ASP A 52 -10.56 -1.66 4.29
N LYS A 53 -10.68 -2.99 4.32
CA LYS A 53 -10.42 -3.80 5.52
C LYS A 53 -8.94 -3.94 5.84
N LEU A 54 -8.05 -3.71 4.86
CA LEU A 54 -6.60 -3.81 5.05
C LEU A 54 -6.05 -2.55 5.73
N LYS A 55 -5.56 -2.71 6.96
CA LYS A 55 -4.91 -1.66 7.76
C LYS A 55 -3.41 -1.95 7.84
N ILE A 56 -2.60 -1.02 7.33
CA ILE A 56 -1.15 -1.13 7.28
C ILE A 56 -0.58 0.01 8.10
N TYR A 57 0.28 -0.33 9.05
CA TYR A 57 0.96 0.62 9.93
C TYR A 57 2.46 0.57 9.66
N ALA A 58 3.08 1.76 9.61
CA ALA A 58 4.53 1.89 9.43
C ALA A 58 5.29 1.64 10.73
N THR A 59 4.64 2.01 11.85
CA THR A 59 5.09 1.79 13.22
C THR A 59 4.70 0.39 13.68
N GLY A 60 5.41 -0.13 14.69
CA GLY A 60 5.08 -1.42 15.32
C GLY A 60 3.78 -1.43 16.13
N GLU A 61 3.09 -0.30 16.22
CA GLU A 61 1.86 -0.13 17.00
C GLU A 61 0.64 0.05 16.08
N HIS A 62 -0.52 -0.42 16.55
CA HIS A 62 -1.81 -0.26 15.89
C HIS A 62 -2.90 0.14 16.90
N PRO A 63 -3.90 0.98 16.51
CA PRO A 63 -4.98 1.40 17.38
C PRO A 63 -6.09 0.33 17.59
N HIS A 64 -5.91 -0.88 17.07
CA HIS A 64 -6.95 -1.92 17.02
C HIS A 64 -7.02 -2.83 18.25
N GLN A 65 -6.61 -2.34 19.42
CA GLN A 65 -6.59 -3.14 20.64
C GLN A 65 -8.00 -3.64 21.04
N SER A 66 -9.05 -2.85 20.77
CA SER A 66 -10.44 -3.24 21.02
C SER A 66 -10.95 -4.41 20.17
N GLN A 67 -10.28 -4.69 19.05
CA GLN A 67 -10.68 -5.75 18.10
C GLN A 67 -10.05 -7.10 18.44
N GLN A 68 -9.21 -7.15 19.49
CA GLN A 68 -8.50 -8.37 19.94
C GLN A 68 -7.86 -9.15 18.76
N PRO A 69 -6.96 -8.51 17.98
CA PRO A 69 -6.33 -9.17 16.84
C PRO A 69 -5.51 -10.37 17.32
N GLN A 70 -5.72 -11.52 16.67
CA GLN A 70 -4.94 -12.72 16.93
C GLN A 70 -3.67 -12.71 16.07
N PRO A 71 -2.50 -13.07 16.65
CA PRO A 71 -1.29 -13.22 15.87
C PRO A 71 -1.46 -14.37 14.88
N LEU A 72 -1.09 -14.13 13.62
CA LEU A 72 -1.07 -15.12 12.56
C LEU A 72 0.37 -15.27 12.07
N GLU A 73 0.90 -16.49 12.11
CA GLU A 73 2.15 -16.83 11.43
C GLU A 73 1.87 -17.18 9.96
N VAL A 74 2.68 -16.64 9.05
CA VAL A 74 2.52 -16.76 7.59
C VAL A 74 3.82 -17.27 6.99
#